data_AF-A0A3P8KNR6-F1
#
_entry.id   AF-A0A3P8KNR6-F1
#
_cell.length_a   1.000
_cell.length_b   1.000
_cell.length_c   1.000
_cell.angle_alpha   90.00
_cell.angle_beta   90.00
_cell.angle_gamma   90.00
#
_symmetry.space_group_name_H-M   'P 1'
#
loop_
_entity.id
_entity.type
_entity.pdbx_description
1 polymer ?
#
loop_
_entity_poly.entity_id
_entity_poly.type
_entity_poly.pdbx_seq_one_letter_code
_entity_poly.pdbx_strand_id
1 'polypeptide(L)' 'MIKLGSHISFKSPNYLVGSIEESLKNKANCTMIFLGAPQNTKRVEPSLL' A
#
# COMPACT_ATOMS: atom_id res chain seq x y z
N MET A 1 5.33 21.91 -10.75
CA MET A 1 4.16 21.13 -10.29
C MET A 1 4.54 20.41 -9.01
N ILE A 2 3.86 20.65 -7.89
CA ILE A 2 4.14 19.97 -6.62
C ILE A 2 3.63 18.53 -6.71
N LYS A 3 4.44 17.57 -6.20
CA LYS A 3 4.04 16.17 -6.07
C LYS A 3 3.49 15.93 -4.67
N LEU A 4 2.23 15.55 -4.57
CA LEU A 4 1.51 15.34 -3.32
C LEU A 4 0.72 14.03 -3.38
N GLY A 5 0.82 13.27 -2.29
CA GLY A 5 0.16 11.99 -2.11
C GLY A 5 0.43 11.42 -0.73
N SER A 6 0.05 10.16 -0.55
CA SER A 6 0.15 9.46 0.73
C SER A 6 0.72 8.05 0.54
N HIS A 7 0.98 7.39 1.67
CA HIS A 7 1.19 5.96 1.69
C HIS A 7 -0.14 5.23 1.45
N ILE A 8 -0.17 4.35 0.45
CA ILE A 8 -1.34 3.56 0.08
C ILE A 8 -1.06 2.08 0.34
N SER A 9 -2.09 1.34 0.75
CA SER A 9 -1.98 -0.09 1.00
C SER A 9 -1.68 -0.86 -0.30
N PHE A 10 -0.66 -1.71 -0.26
CA PHE A 10 -0.31 -2.63 -1.35
C PHE A 10 -0.73 -4.05 -0.97
N LYS A 11 -1.92 -4.48 -1.45
CA LYS A 11 -2.54 -5.73 -1.01
C LYS A 11 -3.28 -6.46 -2.14
N SER A 12 -3.37 -7.78 -2.02
CA SER A 12 -4.22 -8.61 -2.86
C SER A 12 -5.69 -8.22 -2.74
N PRO A 13 -6.52 -8.44 -3.77
CA PRO A 13 -6.17 -9.07 -5.05
C PRO A 13 -5.56 -8.10 -6.08
N ASN A 14 -5.76 -6.78 -5.94
CA ASN A 14 -5.50 -5.83 -7.04
C ASN A 14 -4.12 -5.16 -6.97
N TYR A 15 -3.37 -5.33 -5.88
CA TYR A 15 -2.00 -4.84 -5.69
C TYR A 15 -1.80 -3.41 -6.22
N LEU A 16 -0.83 -3.21 -7.15
CA LEU A 16 -0.48 -1.90 -7.67
C LEU A 16 -1.67 -1.19 -8.31
N VAL A 17 -2.50 -1.91 -9.09
CA VAL A 17 -3.65 -1.33 -9.77
C VAL A 17 -4.62 -0.74 -8.75
N GLY A 18 -4.96 -1.52 -7.72
CA GLY A 18 -5.82 -1.05 -6.63
C GLY A 18 -5.22 0.11 -5.84
N SER A 19 -3.91 0.09 -5.57
CA SER A 19 -3.22 1.19 -4.89
C SER A 19 -3.26 2.50 -5.70
N ILE A 20 -3.13 2.42 -7.03
CA ILE A 20 -3.21 3.60 -7.91
C ILE A 20 -4.64 4.10 -8.03
N GLU A 21 -5.63 3.21 -8.11
CA GLU A 21 -7.05 3.60 -8.10
C GLU A 21 -7.42 4.38 -6.83
N GLU A 22 -6.98 3.92 -5.66
CA GLU A 22 -7.19 4.63 -4.38
C GLU A 22 -6.49 5.99 -4.36
N SER A 23 -5.24 6.05 -4.85
CA SER A 23 -4.48 7.30 -4.97
C SER A 23 -5.18 8.34 -5.87
N LEU A 24 -5.66 7.90 -7.04
CA LEU A 24 -6.41 8.75 -7.96
C LEU A 24 -7.71 9.24 -7.35
N LYS A 25 -8.44 8.38 -6.63
CA LYS A 25 -9.64 8.76 -5.87
C LYS A 25 -9.35 9.82 -4.81
N ASN A 26 -8.16 9.78 -4.20
CA ASN A 26 -7.67 10.78 -3.26
C ASN A 26 -7.14 12.06 -3.94
N LYS A 27 -7.23 12.18 -5.26
CA LYS A 27 -6.73 13.32 -6.07
C LYS A 27 -5.22 13.56 -5.91
N ALA A 28 -4.47 12.50 -5.64
CA ALA A 28 -3.02 12.54 -5.53
C ALA A 28 -2.34 12.45 -6.90
N ASN A 29 -1.10 12.94 -7.00
CA ASN A 29 -0.27 12.87 -8.21
C ASN A 29 1.11 12.21 -7.98
N CYS A 30 1.33 11.68 -6.77
CA CYS A 30 2.38 10.73 -6.40
C CYS A 30 1.84 9.76 -5.33
N THR A 31 2.53 8.64 -5.08
CA THR A 31 2.08 7.61 -4.14
C THR A 31 3.27 6.84 -3.59
N MET A 32 3.21 6.46 -2.31
CA MET A 32 4.15 5.52 -1.71
C MET A 32 3.45 4.20 -1.40
N ILE A 33 4.13 3.09 -1.67
CA ILE A 33 3.69 1.73 -1.33
C ILE A 33 4.86 0.95 -0.75
N PHE A 34 4.56 -0.11 0.00
CA PHE A 34 5.55 -1.13 0.33
C PHE A 34 5.48 -2.30 -0.66
N LEU A 35 6.62 -2.91 -1.00
CA LEU A 35 6.68 -4.12 -1.85
C LEU A 35 6.30 -5.40 -1.10
N GLY A 36 6.05 -5.31 0.21
CA GLY A 36 5.59 -6.41 1.05
C GLY A 36 4.95 -5.88 2.32
N ALA A 37 4.39 -6.77 3.14
CA ALA A 37 3.79 -6.35 4.40
C ALA A 37 4.83 -5.68 5.31
N PRO A 38 4.49 -4.55 5.96
CA PRO A 38 5.35 -3.87 6.94
C PRO A 38 5.91 -4.84 7.98
N GLN A 39 7.10 -4.54 8.52
CA GLN A 39 7.81 -5.43 9.45
C GLN A 39 7.02 -5.75 10.73
N ASN A 40 6.10 -4.89 11.14
CA ASN A 40 5.21 -5.09 12.29
C ASN A 40 3.92 -5.87 11.96
N THR A 41 3.74 -6.32 10.72
CA THR A 41 2.57 -7.10 10.33
C THR A 41 2.77 -8.54 10.77
N LYS A 42 1.95 -9.02 11.70
CA LYS A 42 1.90 -10.44 12.06
C LYS A 42 1.44 -11.25 10.85
N ARG A 43 2.34 -12.04 10.27
CA ARG A 43 2.07 -12.85 9.07
C ARG A 43 1.53 -14.24 9.40
N VAL A 44 1.92 -14.76 10.55
CA VAL A 44 1.50 -16.05 11.11
C VAL A 44 1.37 -15.91 12.62
N GLU A 45 0.55 -16.76 13.24
CA GLU A 45 0.52 -16.86 14.70
C GLU A 45 1.91 -17.26 15.22
N PRO A 46 2.44 -16.61 16.27
CA PRO A 46 3.75 -16.96 16.83
C PRO A 46 3.90 -18.43 17.23
N SER A 47 2.79 -19.11 17.53
CA SER A 47 2.75 -20.55 17.84
C SER A 47 3.00 -21.46 16.64
N LEU A 48 3.01 -20.91 15.42
CA LEU A 48 3.24 -21.63 14.16
C LEU A 48 4.65 -21.44 13.60
N LEU A 49 5.53 -20.72 14.31
CA LEU A 49 6.96 -20.59 14.02
C LEU A 49 7.75 -21.69 14.73
#